data_AF-A0A1A0L3G5-F1
#
_entry.id   AF-A0A1A0L3G5-F1
#
_cell.length_a   1.000
_cell.length_b   1.000
_cell.length_c   1.000
_cell.angle_alpha   90.00
_cell.angle_beta   90.00
_cell.angle_gamma   90.00
#
_symmetry.space_group_name_H-M   'P 1'
#
loop_
_entity.id
_entity.type
_entity.pdbx_description
1 polymer ?
#
loop_
_entity_poly.entity_id
_entity_poly.type
_entity_poly.pdbx_seq_one_letter_code
_entity_poly.pdbx_strand_id
1 'polypeptide(L)'
;MLINDRPIDGTQHDGRQHDDARNVRASRCADIVWPIAVTVLAAGALVPAATAHAAPAPVTPSQVAESSARTTLESLAVKGRAPKTGYERSQFGQAWSDDVSVADGHNGCDTRNDILRRDLSGVTLKPGTNGCVVLSGTLDDPYARTSIAFTRGSATSSKVQIDHVVALSDAWQKGAQQLSAEQRRNLANDPRNLQATDGRTNQAKGAGDAATWLPPNKSYRCTYVERQIAVKAIYHLWVTAAEKQAMIRILSNCSAPEADSPKPAPAPQSAPPEAAAPPQVAPSNTTYANCAQARAAGVAPLHRGQPGYSAKLDRDGDGVACE
;
A
#
# COMPACT_ATOMS: atom_id res chain seq x y z
N MET A 1 -39.16 6.22 -56.55
CA MET A 1 -39.48 4.82 -56.24
C MET A 1 -40.00 4.80 -54.81
N LEU A 2 -41.32 4.82 -54.70
CA LEU A 2 -42.11 4.74 -53.46
C LEU A 2 -42.07 3.30 -52.92
N ILE A 3 -42.26 3.13 -51.61
CA ILE A 3 -42.92 2.03 -50.86
C ILE A 3 -42.52 2.24 -49.37
N ASN A 4 -43.39 2.75 -48.50
CA ASN A 4 -44.55 2.12 -47.80
C ASN A 4 -44.13 1.27 -46.58
N ASP A 5 -44.58 1.67 -45.38
CA ASP A 5 -45.62 0.99 -44.55
C ASP A 5 -45.04 -0.18 -43.72
N ARG A 6 -45.34 -0.48 -42.45
CA ARG A 6 -46.39 -0.12 -41.47
C ARG A 6 -46.04 -0.78 -40.10
N PRO A 7 -46.88 -0.66 -39.05
CA PRO A 7 -46.49 -0.68 -37.63
C PRO A 7 -46.62 -2.05 -36.95
N ILE A 8 -46.15 -2.12 -35.71
CA ILE A 8 -46.37 -3.23 -34.78
C ILE A 8 -47.62 -2.95 -33.95
N ASP A 9 -48.53 -3.92 -34.00
CA ASP A 9 -49.86 -3.98 -33.41
C ASP A 9 -49.82 -4.12 -31.88
N GLY A 10 -50.85 -3.57 -31.23
CA GLY A 10 -51.07 -3.71 -29.81
C GLY A 10 -51.70 -5.04 -29.44
N THR A 11 -51.70 -5.37 -28.15
CA THR A 11 -52.81 -6.10 -27.54
C THR A 11 -52.77 -5.94 -26.02
N GLN A 12 -53.84 -5.35 -25.54
CA GLN A 12 -54.23 -5.17 -24.16
C GLN A 12 -55.03 -6.43 -23.76
N HIS A 13 -54.76 -7.04 -22.61
CA HIS A 13 -55.71 -7.95 -21.99
C HIS A 13 -55.82 -7.72 -20.48
N ASP A 14 -57.09 -7.65 -20.10
CA ASP A 14 -57.75 -7.27 -18.88
C ASP A 14 -57.90 -8.44 -17.89
N GLY A 15 -57.94 -8.10 -16.59
CA GLY A 15 -58.75 -8.73 -15.55
C GLY A 15 -58.43 -10.17 -15.12
N ARG A 16 -58.31 -10.43 -13.82
CA ARG A 16 -59.46 -10.57 -12.90
C ARG A 16 -58.98 -11.10 -11.53
N GLN A 17 -59.50 -10.49 -10.47
CA GLN A 17 -59.42 -10.94 -9.08
C GLN A 17 -60.20 -12.26 -8.87
N HIS A 18 -59.78 -13.08 -7.92
CA HIS A 18 -60.68 -13.98 -7.18
C HIS A 18 -60.14 -14.26 -5.78
N ASP A 19 -60.86 -13.75 -4.78
CA ASP A 19 -60.91 -14.27 -3.41
C ASP A 19 -61.47 -15.70 -3.42
N ASP A 20 -61.00 -16.55 -2.50
CA ASP A 20 -61.87 -17.61 -1.96
C ASP A 20 -61.35 -18.09 -0.58
N ALA A 21 -62.07 -17.68 0.46
CA ALA A 21 -62.01 -18.25 1.79
C ALA A 21 -62.82 -19.57 1.82
N ARG A 22 -62.32 -20.62 2.48
CA ARG A 22 -63.16 -21.78 2.84
C ARG A 22 -62.96 -22.20 4.28
N ASN A 23 -64.10 -22.28 4.94
CA ASN A 23 -64.30 -22.63 6.33
C ASN A 23 -65.16 -23.92 6.41
N VAL A 24 -64.86 -24.73 7.44
CA VAL A 24 -65.65 -25.81 8.08
C VAL A 24 -66.20 -26.98 7.23
N ARG A 25 -65.89 -28.20 7.69
CA ARG A 25 -66.93 -29.21 8.00
C ARG A 25 -66.47 -30.18 9.10
N ALA A 26 -67.19 -30.12 10.22
CA ALA A 26 -67.16 -31.09 11.30
C ALA A 26 -67.86 -32.39 10.87
N SER A 27 -67.38 -33.53 11.34
CA SER A 27 -68.16 -34.77 11.40
C SER A 27 -67.90 -35.47 12.73
N ARG A 28 -69.02 -35.78 13.39
CA ARG A 28 -69.12 -36.43 14.70
C ARG A 28 -69.02 -37.95 14.50
N CYS A 29 -68.25 -38.62 15.35
CA CYS A 29 -68.43 -40.04 15.66
C CYS A 29 -68.45 -40.21 17.18
N ALA A 30 -69.33 -41.10 17.62
CA ALA A 30 -69.88 -41.19 18.96
C ALA A 30 -69.01 -42.00 19.96
N ASP A 31 -69.11 -41.57 21.20
CA ASP A 31 -69.01 -42.23 22.51
C ASP A 31 -68.58 -43.71 22.59
N ILE A 32 -67.42 -43.92 23.23
CA ILE A 32 -67.14 -45.10 24.07
C ILE A 32 -66.42 -44.59 25.33
N VAL A 33 -67.11 -44.66 26.47
CA VAL A 33 -66.57 -44.29 27.79
C VAL A 33 -65.96 -45.53 28.45
N TRP A 34 -64.65 -45.50 28.69
CA TRP A 34 -63.93 -46.43 29.57
C TRP A 34 -63.15 -45.61 30.59
N PRO A 35 -63.32 -45.82 31.92
CA PRO A 35 -62.53 -45.12 32.91
C PRO A 35 -61.16 -45.79 33.01
N ILE A 36 -60.19 -45.34 32.19
CA ILE A 36 -58.78 -45.66 32.42
C ILE A 36 -58.23 -44.56 33.33
N ALA A 37 -57.87 -44.95 34.55
CA ALA A 37 -57.07 -44.14 35.45
C ALA A 37 -55.70 -43.89 34.79
N VAL A 38 -55.52 -42.70 34.21
CA VAL A 38 -54.23 -42.27 33.68
C VAL A 38 -53.50 -41.50 34.75
N THR A 39 -52.50 -42.16 35.33
CA THR A 39 -51.43 -41.57 36.13
C THR A 39 -50.77 -40.46 35.31
N VAL A 40 -50.88 -39.20 35.75
CA VAL A 40 -50.13 -38.09 35.16
C VAL A 40 -48.65 -38.27 35.53
N LEU A 41 -47.88 -38.96 34.68
CA LEU A 41 -46.45 -38.73 34.61
C LEU A 41 -46.27 -37.37 33.93
N ALA A 42 -45.75 -36.39 34.68
CA ALA A 42 -45.24 -35.16 34.11
C ALA A 42 -44.03 -35.49 33.22
N ALA A 43 -44.28 -35.77 31.94
CA ALA A 43 -43.25 -35.74 30.92
C ALA A 43 -42.84 -34.27 30.77
N GLY A 44 -41.73 -33.89 31.42
CA GLY A 44 -41.06 -32.63 31.14
C GLY A 44 -40.66 -32.61 29.67
N ALA A 45 -41.43 -31.91 28.84
CA ALA A 45 -41.03 -31.60 27.49
C ALA A 45 -39.77 -30.74 27.57
N LEU A 46 -38.61 -31.36 27.30
CA LEU A 46 -37.38 -30.66 26.97
C LEU A 46 -37.65 -29.89 25.68
N VAL A 47 -38.08 -28.63 25.82
CA VAL A 47 -38.02 -27.66 24.72
C VAL A 47 -36.53 -27.53 24.40
N PRO A 48 -36.05 -27.89 23.20
CA PRO A 48 -34.67 -27.61 22.84
C PRO A 48 -34.52 -26.09 22.90
N ALA A 49 -33.64 -25.60 23.79
CA ALA A 49 -33.30 -24.20 23.85
C ALA A 49 -32.84 -23.81 22.45
N ALA A 50 -33.62 -22.95 21.78
CA ALA A 50 -33.21 -22.35 20.53
C ALA A 50 -31.87 -21.67 20.80
N THR A 51 -30.79 -22.23 20.26
CA THR A 51 -29.49 -21.57 20.24
C THR A 51 -29.70 -20.28 19.46
N ALA A 52 -29.83 -19.16 20.17
CA ALA A 52 -29.81 -17.85 19.56
C ALA A 52 -28.48 -17.76 18.80
N HIS A 53 -28.54 -17.88 17.47
CA HIS A 53 -27.41 -17.54 16.63
C HIS A 53 -27.12 -16.07 16.94
N ALA A 54 -26.00 -15.81 17.60
CA ALA A 54 -25.51 -14.46 17.78
C ALA A 54 -25.47 -13.81 16.40
N ALA A 55 -26.17 -12.69 16.25
CA ALA A 55 -26.14 -11.92 15.01
C ALA A 55 -24.67 -11.58 14.69
N PRO A 56 -24.22 -11.74 13.43
CA PRO A 56 -22.86 -11.39 13.07
C PRO A 56 -22.59 -9.93 13.42
N ALA A 57 -21.46 -9.68 14.08
CA ALA A 57 -21.07 -8.32 14.46
C ALA A 57 -20.99 -7.42 13.21
N PRO A 58 -21.39 -6.14 13.31
CA PRO A 58 -21.31 -5.20 12.19
C PRO A 58 -19.85 -5.04 11.75
N VAL A 59 -19.62 -5.16 10.44
CA VAL A 59 -18.30 -4.93 9.85
C VAL A 59 -17.90 -3.45 9.96
N THR A 60 -16.66 -3.19 10.34
CA THR A 60 -16.10 -1.84 10.42
C THR A 60 -15.67 -1.32 9.04
N PRO A 61 -15.60 0.01 8.83
CA PRO A 61 -15.09 0.58 7.58
C PRO A 61 -13.68 0.08 7.18
N SER A 62 -12.81 -0.16 8.16
CA SER A 62 -11.48 -0.72 7.94
C SER A 62 -11.54 -2.15 7.39
N GLN A 63 -12.41 -2.99 7.95
CA GLN A 63 -12.64 -4.35 7.44
C GLN A 63 -13.19 -4.35 6.01
N VAL A 64 -14.05 -3.39 5.66
CA VAL A 64 -14.57 -3.23 4.30
C VAL A 64 -13.44 -2.81 3.34
N ALA A 65 -12.62 -1.82 3.72
CA ALA A 65 -11.48 -1.37 2.90
C ALA A 65 -10.45 -2.49 2.67
N GLU A 66 -10.10 -3.26 3.70
CA GLU A 66 -9.19 -4.40 3.59
C GLU A 66 -9.74 -5.49 2.65
N SER A 67 -11.04 -5.80 2.77
CA SER A 67 -11.70 -6.78 1.90
C SER A 67 -11.69 -6.34 0.42
N SER A 68 -11.85 -5.03 0.18
CA SER A 68 -11.75 -4.42 -1.15
C SER A 68 -10.32 -4.49 -1.71
N ALA A 69 -9.32 -4.21 -0.87
CA ALA A 69 -7.92 -4.31 -1.25
C ALA A 69 -7.50 -5.75 -1.56
N ARG A 70 -7.96 -6.74 -0.78
CA ARG A 70 -7.71 -8.16 -1.05
C ARG A 70 -8.33 -8.59 -2.38
N THR A 71 -9.58 -8.20 -2.64
CA THR A 71 -10.28 -8.48 -3.90
C THR A 71 -9.54 -7.87 -5.10
N THR A 72 -9.06 -6.63 -4.93
CA THR A 72 -8.26 -5.95 -5.97
C THR A 72 -6.92 -6.65 -6.18
N LEU A 73 -6.23 -7.08 -5.12
CA LEU A 73 -4.98 -7.84 -5.22
C LEU A 73 -5.16 -9.18 -5.95
N GLU A 74 -6.32 -9.82 -5.79
CA GLU A 74 -6.65 -11.06 -6.49
C GLU A 74 -6.73 -10.87 -8.00
N SER A 75 -7.25 -9.72 -8.47
CA SER A 75 -7.37 -9.41 -9.90
C SER A 75 -6.04 -9.00 -10.57
N LEU A 76 -5.04 -8.58 -9.79
CA LEU A 76 -3.72 -8.24 -10.33
C LEU A 76 -3.03 -9.47 -10.94
N ALA A 77 -2.54 -9.30 -12.17
CA ALA A 77 -1.71 -10.32 -12.83
C ALA A 77 -0.46 -10.63 -11.99
N VAL A 78 -0.05 -11.90 -12.01
CA VAL A 78 1.16 -12.39 -11.34
C VAL A 78 2.18 -12.81 -12.38
N LYS A 79 3.33 -12.14 -12.42
CA LYS A 79 4.43 -12.46 -13.36
C LYS A 79 5.79 -12.20 -12.69
N GLY A 80 6.87 -12.68 -13.31
CA GLY A 80 8.23 -12.31 -12.91
C GLY A 80 8.55 -10.83 -13.16
N ARG A 81 9.71 -10.37 -12.67
CA ARG A 81 10.25 -9.05 -13.04
C ARG A 81 10.71 -9.08 -14.49
N ALA A 82 10.26 -8.14 -15.31
CA ALA A 82 10.83 -7.89 -16.62
C ALA A 82 12.23 -7.25 -16.49
N PRO A 83 13.08 -7.32 -17.53
CA PRO A 83 14.36 -6.63 -17.54
C PRO A 83 14.22 -5.12 -17.29
N LYS A 84 15.25 -4.52 -16.67
CA LYS A 84 15.35 -3.06 -16.48
C LYS A 84 15.86 -2.33 -17.73
N THR A 85 16.16 -3.05 -18.81
CA THR A 85 16.64 -2.47 -20.08
C THR A 85 15.76 -1.30 -20.53
N GLY A 86 16.39 -0.21 -20.95
CA GLY A 86 15.71 1.01 -21.42
C GLY A 86 15.08 1.86 -20.32
N TYR A 87 15.20 1.50 -19.04
CA TYR A 87 14.72 2.34 -17.96
C TYR A 87 15.59 3.59 -17.81
N GLU A 88 14.96 4.74 -17.98
CA GLU A 88 15.47 6.03 -17.51
C GLU A 88 14.36 6.76 -16.77
N ARG A 89 14.69 7.58 -15.76
CA ARG A 89 13.64 8.29 -15.01
C ARG A 89 12.85 9.27 -15.89
N SER A 90 13.51 9.82 -16.92
CA SER A 90 12.91 10.68 -17.94
C SER A 90 11.83 10.00 -18.79
N GLN A 91 11.78 8.66 -18.79
CA GLN A 91 10.70 7.89 -19.42
C GLN A 91 9.33 8.14 -18.77
N PHE A 92 9.30 8.72 -17.57
CA PHE A 92 8.11 9.14 -16.85
C PHE A 92 7.83 10.65 -17.00
N GLY A 93 8.50 11.30 -17.97
CA GLY A 93 8.40 12.72 -18.26
C GLY A 93 9.10 13.61 -17.25
N GLN A 94 8.73 14.89 -17.27
CA GLN A 94 9.28 15.89 -16.36
C GLN A 94 8.93 15.54 -14.92
N ALA A 95 9.92 15.62 -14.02
CA ALA A 95 9.69 15.44 -12.60
C ALA A 95 8.78 16.56 -12.06
N TRP A 96 7.76 16.16 -11.29
CA TRP A 96 6.82 17.09 -10.65
C TRP A 96 6.03 17.92 -11.67
N SER A 97 5.56 17.27 -12.71
CA SER A 97 4.84 17.90 -13.81
C SER A 97 3.40 18.21 -13.41
N ASP A 98 2.98 19.47 -13.60
CA ASP A 98 1.56 19.88 -13.52
C ASP A 98 0.78 19.45 -14.78
N ASP A 99 1.47 19.12 -15.88
CA ASP A 99 0.87 18.62 -17.13
C ASP A 99 0.51 17.12 -17.01
N VAL A 100 -0.51 16.82 -16.20
CA VAL A 100 -1.04 15.47 -15.93
C VAL A 100 -2.56 15.49 -15.74
N SER A 101 -3.22 14.39 -16.11
CA SER A 101 -4.68 14.25 -16.03
C SER A 101 -5.18 13.58 -14.73
N VAL A 102 -4.29 13.35 -13.77
CA VAL A 102 -4.61 12.82 -12.43
C VAL A 102 -4.97 13.95 -11.46
N ALA A 103 -5.36 13.59 -10.24
CA ALA A 103 -5.69 14.57 -9.21
C ALA A 103 -4.56 15.59 -9.01
N ASP A 104 -4.96 16.83 -8.77
CA ASP A 104 -4.09 18.01 -8.60
C ASP A 104 -3.30 18.43 -9.85
N GLY A 105 -3.51 17.81 -11.01
CA GLY A 105 -2.95 18.27 -12.28
C GLY A 105 -3.66 19.52 -12.84
N HIS A 106 -2.92 20.28 -13.65
CA HIS A 106 -3.32 21.54 -14.27
C HIS A 106 -3.84 22.59 -13.27
N ASN A 107 -3.34 22.57 -12.04
CA ASN A 107 -3.76 23.50 -10.99
C ASN A 107 -2.83 24.73 -10.88
N GLY A 108 -1.74 24.76 -11.66
CA GLY A 108 -0.73 25.82 -11.67
C GLY A 108 0.43 25.59 -10.70
N CYS A 109 0.43 24.48 -9.96
CA CYS A 109 1.46 24.09 -9.00
C CYS A 109 2.24 22.87 -9.50
N ASP A 110 3.53 22.80 -9.22
CA ASP A 110 4.26 21.55 -9.43
C ASP A 110 3.80 20.49 -8.42
N THR A 111 3.73 19.23 -8.87
CA THR A 111 3.22 18.12 -8.05
C THR A 111 3.96 17.99 -6.72
N ARG A 112 5.26 18.29 -6.66
CA ARG A 112 6.01 18.22 -5.40
C ARG A 112 5.41 19.17 -4.37
N ASN A 113 5.07 20.39 -4.77
CA ASN A 113 4.46 21.36 -3.88
C ASN A 113 3.03 20.95 -3.50
N ASP A 114 2.26 20.31 -4.38
CA ASP A 114 0.95 19.75 -4.02
C ASP A 114 1.08 18.68 -2.92
N ILE A 115 2.04 17.76 -3.07
CA ILE A 115 2.27 16.72 -2.05
C ILE A 115 2.80 17.31 -0.74
N LEU A 116 3.69 18.30 -0.79
CA LEU A 116 4.14 18.99 0.43
C LEU A 116 2.98 19.73 1.13
N ARG A 117 2.08 20.37 0.37
CA ARG A 117 0.89 21.03 0.95
C ARG A 117 -0.05 20.03 1.59
N ARG A 118 -0.23 18.87 0.98
CA ARG A 118 -1.10 17.79 1.49
C ARG A 118 -0.53 17.13 2.74
N ASP A 119 0.77 16.86 2.75
CA ASP A 119 1.38 15.98 3.75
C ASP A 119 2.05 16.72 4.92
N LEU A 120 2.31 18.03 4.80
CA LEU A 120 2.86 18.83 5.90
C LEU A 120 1.76 19.51 6.70
N SER A 121 1.95 19.59 8.01
CA SER A 121 1.14 20.42 8.90
C SER A 121 1.77 21.80 9.10
N GLY A 122 0.96 22.81 9.42
CA GLY A 122 1.46 24.17 9.72
C GLY A 122 2.21 24.83 8.55
N VAL A 123 1.76 24.60 7.31
CA VAL A 123 2.45 25.03 6.10
C VAL A 123 2.51 26.56 5.99
N THR A 124 3.70 27.09 5.67
CA THR A 124 3.89 28.48 5.22
C THR A 124 4.10 28.50 3.71
N LEU A 125 3.37 29.36 3.01
CA LEU A 125 3.42 29.49 1.55
C LEU A 125 4.17 30.75 1.13
N LYS A 126 4.87 30.70 -0.01
CA LYS A 126 5.55 31.86 -0.58
C LYS A 126 4.50 32.82 -1.18
N PRO A 127 4.47 34.09 -0.74
CA PRO A 127 3.61 35.10 -1.36
C PRO A 127 3.87 35.23 -2.87
N GLY A 128 2.83 35.57 -3.64
CA GLY A 128 2.94 35.77 -5.08
C GLY A 128 3.12 34.48 -5.91
N THR A 129 2.87 33.30 -5.33
CA THR A 129 2.97 32.01 -6.05
C THR A 129 1.63 31.32 -6.24
N ASN A 130 0.51 32.06 -6.11
CA ASN A 130 -0.86 31.52 -6.15
C ASN A 130 -1.09 30.36 -5.18
N GLY A 131 -0.37 30.36 -4.06
CA GLY A 131 -0.44 29.30 -3.06
C GLY A 131 0.42 28.07 -3.35
N CYS A 132 1.16 28.00 -4.45
CA CYS A 132 1.88 26.78 -4.79
C CYS A 132 3.11 26.53 -3.91
N VAL A 133 4.01 27.50 -3.77
CA VAL A 133 5.35 27.22 -3.24
C VAL A 133 5.35 27.11 -1.72
N VAL A 134 5.59 25.90 -1.20
CA VAL A 134 5.73 25.62 0.24
C VAL A 134 7.11 26.04 0.77
N LEU A 135 7.16 26.99 1.69
CA LEU A 135 8.41 27.44 2.31
C LEU A 135 8.77 26.63 3.56
N SER A 136 7.79 26.23 4.35
CA SER A 136 8.03 25.43 5.56
C SER A 136 6.76 24.68 5.97
N GLY A 137 6.93 23.74 6.91
CA GLY A 137 5.88 22.97 7.56
C GLY A 137 6.50 21.88 8.43
N THR A 138 5.68 21.04 9.03
CA THR A 138 6.14 19.87 9.80
C THR A 138 5.65 18.60 9.13
N LEU A 139 6.58 17.69 8.82
CA LEU A 139 6.25 16.35 8.36
C LEU A 139 6.18 15.41 9.55
N ASP A 140 5.00 14.85 9.81
CA ASP A 140 4.87 13.67 10.66
C ASP A 140 5.01 12.43 9.77
N ASP A 141 6.24 11.95 9.60
CA ASP A 141 6.58 10.95 8.57
C ASP A 141 5.88 9.61 8.84
N PRO A 142 5.02 9.13 7.93
CA PRO A 142 4.31 7.88 8.13
C PRO A 142 5.23 6.67 8.07
N TYR A 143 6.39 6.74 7.40
CA TYR A 143 7.26 5.57 7.21
C TYR A 143 8.13 5.29 8.44
N ALA A 144 8.76 6.31 9.01
CA ALA A 144 9.67 6.18 10.16
C ALA A 144 9.02 6.56 11.50
N ARG A 145 7.81 7.14 11.49
CA ARG A 145 7.12 7.69 12.68
C ARG A 145 7.97 8.77 13.38
N THR A 146 8.63 9.60 12.57
CA THR A 146 9.47 10.72 13.03
C THR A 146 8.87 12.04 12.59
N SER A 147 8.95 13.06 13.44
CA SER A 147 8.55 14.42 13.07
C SER A 147 9.76 15.20 12.53
N ILE A 148 9.61 15.88 11.40
CA ILE A 148 10.67 16.63 10.72
C ILE A 148 10.17 18.04 10.42
N ALA A 149 10.82 19.05 11.01
CA ALA A 149 10.62 20.44 10.62
C ALA A 149 11.22 20.66 9.22
N PHE A 150 10.36 20.89 8.24
CA PHE A 150 10.73 21.21 6.88
C PHE A 150 10.87 22.72 6.72
N THR A 151 12.02 23.15 6.18
CA THR A 151 12.20 24.48 5.59
C THR A 151 12.82 24.32 4.20
N ARG A 152 12.29 25.03 3.21
CA ARG A 152 12.81 24.98 1.85
C ARG A 152 14.24 25.53 1.85
N GLY A 153 15.21 24.70 1.51
CA GLY A 153 16.62 25.07 1.48
C GLY A 153 17.53 23.87 1.67
N SER A 154 18.84 24.08 1.53
CA SER A 154 19.85 23.01 1.59
C SER A 154 19.85 22.21 2.91
N ALA A 155 19.48 22.84 4.03
CA ALA A 155 19.52 22.22 5.35
C ALA A 155 18.49 21.09 5.55
N THR A 156 17.30 21.21 4.97
CA THR A 156 16.17 20.31 5.27
C THR A 156 15.43 19.78 4.04
N SER A 157 15.61 20.37 2.84
CA SER A 157 14.94 19.86 1.63
C SER A 157 15.32 18.42 1.28
N SER A 158 16.55 17.97 1.57
CA SER A 158 16.98 16.59 1.34
C SER A 158 16.44 15.60 2.38
N LYS A 159 16.04 16.11 3.57
CA LYS A 159 15.47 15.31 4.66
C LYS A 159 14.00 14.97 4.40
N VAL A 160 13.29 15.79 3.63
CA VAL A 160 11.91 15.50 3.19
C VAL A 160 11.88 15.24 1.69
N GLN A 161 11.77 13.97 1.34
CA GLN A 161 11.64 13.52 -0.04
C GLN A 161 10.19 13.21 -0.37
N ILE A 162 9.84 13.25 -1.66
CA ILE A 162 8.56 12.72 -2.13
C ILE A 162 8.87 11.34 -2.71
N ASP A 163 8.41 10.30 -2.02
CA ASP A 163 8.52 8.92 -2.47
C ASP A 163 7.46 8.59 -3.52
N HIS A 164 7.84 7.72 -4.45
CA HIS A 164 6.92 6.96 -5.28
C HIS A 164 6.62 5.64 -4.56
N VAL A 165 5.45 5.53 -3.93
CA VAL A 165 5.00 4.38 -3.11
C VAL A 165 5.20 3.06 -3.85
N VAL A 166 4.84 3.02 -5.14
CA VAL A 166 5.36 2.07 -6.13
C VAL A 166 6.52 2.75 -6.85
N ALA A 167 7.75 2.30 -6.58
CA ALA A 167 8.95 2.91 -7.16
C ALA A 167 8.94 2.86 -8.69
N LEU A 168 9.35 3.94 -9.37
CA LEU A 168 9.30 4.01 -10.84
C LEU A 168 10.11 2.92 -11.54
N SER A 169 11.27 2.55 -10.97
CA SER A 169 12.09 1.44 -11.50
C SER A 169 11.45 0.07 -11.25
N ASP A 170 10.65 -0.08 -10.20
CA ASP A 170 9.86 -1.30 -9.96
C ASP A 170 8.70 -1.38 -10.96
N ALA A 171 7.96 -0.28 -11.11
CA ALA A 171 6.87 -0.15 -12.06
C ALA A 171 7.33 -0.47 -13.50
N TRP A 172 8.50 0.02 -13.92
CA TRP A 172 9.09 -0.30 -15.22
C TRP A 172 9.20 -1.80 -15.46
N GLN A 173 9.76 -2.52 -14.49
CA GLN A 173 9.94 -3.97 -14.57
C GLN A 173 8.62 -4.74 -14.38
N LYS A 174 7.52 -4.05 -14.07
CA LYS A 174 6.22 -4.63 -13.75
C LYS A 174 5.05 -4.09 -14.59
N GLY A 175 5.36 -3.51 -15.74
CA GLY A 175 4.35 -3.16 -16.77
C GLY A 175 4.40 -1.73 -17.26
N ALA A 176 5.09 -0.82 -16.57
CA ALA A 176 5.15 0.57 -17.01
C ALA A 176 5.87 0.75 -18.36
N GLN A 177 6.65 -0.24 -18.82
CA GLN A 177 7.20 -0.29 -20.18
C GLN A 177 6.14 -0.27 -21.29
N GLN A 178 4.93 -0.76 -20.99
CA GLN A 178 3.83 -0.88 -21.95
C GLN A 178 2.87 0.31 -21.87
N LEU A 179 3.05 1.18 -20.89
CA LEU A 179 2.23 2.37 -20.71
C LEU A 179 2.62 3.44 -21.73
N SER A 180 1.64 4.20 -22.17
CA SER A 180 1.88 5.41 -22.97
C SER A 180 2.77 6.39 -22.20
N ALA A 181 3.41 7.33 -22.90
CA ALA A 181 4.18 8.38 -22.25
C ALA A 181 3.32 9.21 -21.27
N GLU A 182 2.06 9.47 -21.61
CA GLU A 182 1.10 10.14 -20.72
C GLU A 182 0.78 9.31 -19.48
N GLN A 183 0.49 8.01 -19.63
CA GLN A 183 0.22 7.13 -18.49
C GLN A 183 1.42 7.02 -17.55
N ARG A 184 2.65 7.00 -18.07
CA ARG A 184 3.88 7.05 -17.25
C ARG A 184 4.02 8.39 -16.52
N ARG A 185 3.76 9.52 -17.19
CA ARG A 185 3.73 10.85 -16.53
C ARG A 185 2.72 10.88 -15.40
N ASN A 186 1.51 10.40 -15.66
CA ASN A 186 0.45 10.31 -14.66
C ASN A 186 0.88 9.43 -13.48
N LEU A 187 1.42 8.23 -13.71
CA LEU A 187 1.90 7.34 -12.65
C LEU A 187 2.99 7.98 -11.77
N ALA A 188 3.85 8.80 -12.36
CA ALA A 188 4.91 9.50 -11.63
C ALA A 188 4.43 10.75 -10.87
N ASN A 189 3.24 11.27 -11.18
CA ASN A 189 2.72 12.48 -10.55
C ASN A 189 1.35 12.27 -9.85
N ASP A 190 0.81 11.04 -9.83
CA ASP A 190 -0.46 10.74 -9.13
C ASP A 190 -0.27 10.84 -7.61
N PRO A 191 -1.02 11.71 -6.90
CA PRO A 191 -0.98 11.79 -5.45
C PRO A 191 -1.19 10.46 -4.73
N ARG A 192 -1.90 9.49 -5.33
CA ARG A 192 -2.05 8.13 -4.79
C ARG A 192 -0.72 7.39 -4.70
N ASN A 193 0.17 7.61 -5.66
CA ASN A 193 1.50 7.03 -5.72
C ASN A 193 2.57 7.90 -5.04
N LEU A 194 2.23 9.08 -4.52
CA LEU A 194 3.21 10.01 -3.93
C LEU A 194 3.03 10.20 -2.42
N GLN A 195 4.14 10.26 -1.68
CA GLN A 195 4.15 10.47 -0.22
C GLN A 195 5.36 11.31 0.19
N ALA A 196 5.15 12.42 0.89
CA ALA A 196 6.24 13.08 1.61
C ALA A 196 6.74 12.17 2.74
N THR A 197 8.04 11.93 2.82
CA THR A 197 8.65 11.01 3.79
C THR A 197 10.09 11.40 4.14
N ASP A 198 10.62 10.80 5.21
CA ASP A 198 12.03 10.92 5.59
C ASP A 198 12.97 10.44 4.48
N GLY A 199 13.94 11.29 4.12
CA GLY A 199 14.82 11.06 2.99
C GLY A 199 15.72 9.84 3.14
N ARG A 200 16.19 9.53 4.35
CA ARG A 200 17.03 8.34 4.59
C ARG A 200 16.20 7.06 4.49
N THR A 201 15.00 7.08 5.05
CA THR A 201 14.06 5.95 5.00
C THR A 201 13.64 5.66 3.57
N ASN A 202 13.39 6.69 2.76
CA ASN A 202 13.12 6.54 1.33
C ASN A 202 14.32 6.00 0.54
N GLN A 203 15.54 6.45 0.84
CA GLN A 203 16.75 5.89 0.22
C GLN A 203 16.92 4.41 0.56
N ALA A 204 16.62 4.00 1.79
CA ALA A 204 16.65 2.60 2.20
C ALA A 204 15.60 1.73 1.47
N LYS A 205 14.43 2.30 1.13
CA LYS A 205 13.42 1.64 0.28
C LYS A 205 13.96 1.37 -1.13
N GLY A 206 14.62 2.36 -1.74
CA GLY A 206 15.12 2.26 -3.11
C GLY A 206 14.03 1.85 -4.11
N ALA A 207 14.32 0.81 -4.91
CA ALA A 207 13.36 0.23 -5.87
C ALA A 207 12.65 -1.03 -5.34
N GLY A 208 12.65 -1.25 -4.02
CA GLY A 208 12.01 -2.41 -3.39
C GLY A 208 10.49 -2.40 -3.57
N ASP A 209 9.92 -3.60 -3.75
CA ASP A 209 8.49 -3.83 -3.65
C ASP A 209 8.10 -4.29 -2.23
N ALA A 210 6.81 -4.58 -1.98
CA ALA A 210 6.34 -5.02 -0.67
C ALA A 210 6.99 -6.32 -0.14
N ALA A 211 7.63 -7.14 -0.99
CA ALA A 211 8.39 -8.30 -0.54
C ALA A 211 9.84 -7.94 -0.17
N THR A 212 10.42 -6.92 -0.79
CA THR A 212 11.78 -6.45 -0.51
C THR A 212 11.84 -5.48 0.66
N TRP A 213 10.87 -4.57 0.76
CA TRP A 213 10.88 -3.49 1.75
C TRP A 213 9.47 -3.12 2.19
N LEU A 214 9.31 -2.88 3.49
CA LEU A 214 8.11 -2.32 4.09
C LEU A 214 8.52 -1.20 5.05
N PRO A 215 7.67 -0.18 5.25
CA PRO A 215 7.94 0.87 6.22
C PRO A 215 8.31 0.31 7.61
N PRO A 216 9.33 0.88 8.30
CA PRO A 216 9.65 0.51 9.67
C PRO A 216 8.46 0.69 10.63
N ASN A 217 7.65 1.73 10.40
CA ASN A 217 6.40 1.94 11.12
C ASN A 217 5.36 0.89 10.75
N LYS A 218 5.15 -0.09 11.64
CA LYS A 218 4.27 -1.24 11.38
C LYS A 218 2.80 -0.84 11.18
N SER A 219 2.31 0.12 11.95
CA SER A 219 0.91 0.57 11.88
C SER A 219 0.56 1.20 10.53
N TYR A 220 1.55 1.69 9.78
CA TYR A 220 1.35 2.26 8.45
C TYR A 220 1.38 1.22 7.31
N ARG A 221 1.79 -0.03 7.58
CA ARG A 221 2.02 -1.03 6.51
C ARG A 221 0.75 -1.40 5.75
N CYS A 222 -0.40 -1.37 6.42
CA CYS A 222 -1.70 -1.60 5.79
C CYS A 222 -1.99 -0.56 4.73
N THR A 223 -1.99 0.72 5.12
CA THR A 223 -2.14 1.85 4.20
C THR A 223 -1.12 1.81 3.07
N TYR A 224 0.15 1.49 3.38
CA TYR A 224 1.20 1.37 2.36
C TYR A 224 0.88 0.29 1.30
N VAL A 225 0.49 -0.91 1.75
CA VAL A 225 0.16 -2.03 0.84
C VAL A 225 -1.12 -1.76 0.06
N GLU A 226 -2.17 -1.24 0.69
CA GLU A 226 -3.41 -0.87 0.02
C GLU A 226 -3.17 0.16 -1.10
N ARG A 227 -2.34 1.17 -0.83
CA ARG A 227 -1.93 2.15 -1.84
C ARG A 227 -1.17 1.52 -3.00
N GLN A 228 -0.23 0.62 -2.73
CA GLN A 228 0.48 -0.10 -3.80
C GLN A 228 -0.47 -0.92 -4.66
N ILE A 229 -1.45 -1.61 -4.05
CA ILE A 229 -2.45 -2.40 -4.77
C ILE A 229 -3.31 -1.49 -5.65
N ALA A 230 -3.81 -0.38 -5.11
CA ALA A 230 -4.63 0.58 -5.86
C ALA A 230 -3.87 1.18 -7.05
N VAL A 231 -2.62 1.63 -6.84
CA VAL A 231 -1.78 2.16 -7.93
C VAL A 231 -1.53 1.08 -8.99
N LYS A 232 -1.17 -0.14 -8.60
CA LYS A 232 -0.93 -1.22 -9.57
C LYS A 232 -2.19 -1.58 -10.35
N ALA A 233 -3.36 -1.55 -9.73
CA ALA A 233 -4.64 -1.79 -10.41
C ALA A 233 -4.95 -0.69 -11.44
N ILE A 234 -4.83 0.59 -11.05
CA ILE A 234 -5.11 1.76 -11.91
C ILE A 234 -4.20 1.77 -13.14
N TYR A 235 -2.92 1.44 -12.96
CA TYR A 235 -1.92 1.49 -14.03
C TYR A 235 -1.64 0.13 -14.67
N HIS A 236 -2.50 -0.86 -14.42
CA HIS A 236 -2.38 -2.22 -14.97
C HIS A 236 -0.99 -2.86 -14.79
N LEU A 237 -0.33 -2.56 -13.66
CA LEU A 237 0.95 -3.14 -13.29
C LEU A 237 0.72 -4.51 -12.64
N TRP A 238 1.61 -5.46 -12.92
CA TRP A 238 1.56 -6.78 -12.27
C TRP A 238 2.36 -6.80 -10.96
N VAL A 239 2.14 -7.85 -10.19
CA VAL A 239 2.93 -8.18 -8.99
C VAL A 239 3.76 -9.44 -9.23
N THR A 240 4.84 -9.60 -8.47
CA THR A 240 5.51 -10.92 -8.38
C THR A 240 4.75 -11.84 -7.43
N ALA A 241 4.99 -13.15 -7.52
CA ALA A 241 4.43 -14.10 -6.56
C ALA A 241 4.83 -13.77 -5.11
N ALA A 242 6.11 -13.42 -4.90
CA ALA A 242 6.62 -13.03 -3.58
C ALA A 242 5.96 -11.74 -3.06
N GLU A 243 5.80 -10.73 -3.92
CA GLU A 243 5.12 -9.48 -3.60
C GLU A 243 3.65 -9.72 -3.24
N LYS A 244 2.90 -10.49 -4.06
CA LYS A 244 1.50 -10.83 -3.77
C LYS A 244 1.36 -11.52 -2.42
N GLN A 245 2.24 -12.48 -2.11
CA GLN A 245 2.25 -13.14 -0.80
C GLN A 245 2.56 -12.17 0.34
N ALA A 246 3.51 -11.26 0.15
CA ALA A 246 3.81 -10.24 1.16
C ALA A 246 2.61 -9.32 1.42
N MET A 247 1.94 -8.86 0.36
CA MET A 247 0.74 -8.04 0.45
C MET A 247 -0.40 -8.80 1.16
N ILE A 248 -0.64 -10.07 0.83
CA ILE A 248 -1.64 -10.92 1.52
C ILE A 248 -1.33 -11.02 3.02
N ARG A 249 -0.07 -11.24 3.40
CA ARG A 249 0.34 -11.34 4.80
C ARG A 249 0.09 -10.04 5.55
N ILE A 250 0.38 -8.89 4.95
CA ILE A 250 0.13 -7.60 5.58
C ILE A 250 -1.38 -7.36 5.74
N LEU A 251 -2.15 -7.51 4.66
CA LEU A 251 -3.61 -7.31 4.69
C LEU A 251 -4.31 -8.22 5.72
N SER A 252 -3.80 -9.43 5.95
CA SER A 252 -4.38 -10.34 6.96
C SER A 252 -4.21 -9.85 8.41
N ASN A 253 -3.35 -8.86 8.65
CA ASN A 253 -3.06 -8.31 9.97
C ASN A 253 -3.58 -6.87 10.16
N CYS A 254 -4.37 -6.34 9.21
CA CYS A 254 -4.78 -4.94 9.23
C CYS A 254 -5.97 -4.63 10.15
N SER A 255 -6.81 -5.65 10.43
CA SER A 255 -7.95 -5.55 11.33
C SER A 255 -7.63 -5.86 12.81
N ALA A 256 -6.36 -6.07 13.18
CA ALA A 256 -6.01 -6.31 14.57
C ALA A 256 -5.90 -4.96 15.31
N PRO A 257 -6.71 -4.68 16.36
CA PRO A 257 -6.43 -3.56 17.24
C PRO A 257 -5.07 -3.82 17.89
N GLU A 258 -4.01 -3.13 17.48
CA GLU A 258 -2.73 -3.20 18.16
C GLU A 258 -2.89 -2.52 19.53
N ALA A 259 -3.09 -3.36 20.55
CA ALA A 259 -2.83 -3.01 21.92
C ALA A 259 -1.39 -2.51 22.04
N ASP A 260 -1.26 -1.33 22.61
CA ASP A 260 -0.02 -0.65 22.98
C ASP A 260 0.97 -1.66 23.57
N SER A 261 1.94 -2.10 22.77
CA SER A 261 2.99 -3.02 23.18
C SER A 261 4.32 -2.28 23.07
N PRO A 262 5.17 -2.31 24.12
CA PRO A 262 6.45 -1.60 24.12
C PRO A 262 7.31 -2.04 22.94
N LYS A 263 8.03 -1.09 22.33
CA LYS A 263 9.02 -1.30 21.27
C LYS A 263 9.86 -2.55 21.57
N PRO A 264 9.70 -3.66 20.81
CA PRO A 264 10.60 -4.78 20.94
C PRO A 264 11.98 -4.33 20.47
N ALA A 265 13.00 -4.56 21.30
CA ALA A 265 14.38 -4.61 20.83
C ALA A 265 14.44 -5.55 19.61
N PRO A 266 15.28 -5.26 18.59
CA PRO A 266 15.34 -6.09 17.40
C PRO A 266 15.73 -7.52 17.78
N ALA A 267 14.78 -8.45 17.66
CA ALA A 267 15.03 -9.88 17.78
C ALA A 267 15.58 -10.43 16.44
N PRO A 268 16.45 -11.45 16.49
CA PRO A 268 17.39 -11.77 15.41
C PRO A 268 16.70 -12.38 14.18
N GLN A 269 17.04 -11.91 12.99
CA GLN A 269 16.73 -12.64 11.76
C GLN A 269 17.66 -13.84 11.63
N SER A 270 17.09 -15.04 11.59
CA SER A 270 17.76 -16.30 11.31
C SER A 270 18.31 -16.31 9.88
N ALA A 271 19.63 -16.49 9.79
CA ALA A 271 20.39 -16.68 8.56
C ALA A 271 20.10 -18.06 7.90
N PRO A 272 20.34 -18.22 6.59
CA PRO A 272 20.49 -19.52 5.94
C PRO A 272 21.59 -20.37 6.62
N PRO A 273 21.51 -21.71 6.59
CA PRO A 273 22.39 -22.57 7.38
C PRO A 273 23.85 -22.49 6.95
N GLU A 274 24.68 -22.48 7.99
CA GLU A 274 26.11 -22.30 8.08
C GLU A 274 26.93 -23.29 7.22
N ALA A 275 27.80 -22.75 6.38
CA ALA A 275 28.99 -23.43 5.89
C ALA A 275 30.22 -22.66 6.42
N ALA A 276 30.80 -23.22 7.50
CA ALA A 276 32.11 -22.98 8.10
C ALA A 276 32.67 -21.53 8.11
N ALA A 277 32.72 -20.93 9.29
CA ALA A 277 33.35 -19.64 9.56
C ALA A 277 34.87 -19.62 9.27
N PRO A 278 35.41 -18.52 8.70
CA PRO A 278 36.75 -18.03 8.96
C PRO A 278 36.74 -16.99 10.11
N PRO A 279 37.87 -16.80 10.82
CA PRO A 279 37.91 -16.17 12.15
C PRO A 279 37.69 -14.65 12.14
N GLN A 280 37.18 -14.15 13.27
CA GLN A 280 37.14 -12.72 13.62
C GLN A 280 38.53 -12.08 13.53
N VAL A 281 38.62 -10.91 12.89
CA VAL A 281 39.73 -9.97 13.10
C VAL A 281 39.17 -8.54 13.12
N ALA A 282 39.29 -7.87 14.26
CA ALA A 282 39.43 -6.40 14.30
C ALA A 282 40.95 -6.09 14.26
N PRO A 283 41.40 -4.95 13.70
CA PRO A 283 41.29 -3.70 14.47
C PRO A 283 40.99 -2.43 13.64
N SER A 284 40.54 -1.42 14.37
CA SER A 284 40.11 -0.07 13.98
C SER A 284 41.22 0.89 13.51
N ASN A 285 42.41 0.38 13.11
CA ASN A 285 43.62 1.20 12.91
C ASN A 285 44.24 1.09 11.52
N THR A 286 43.54 0.55 10.52
CA THR A 286 44.09 0.46 9.17
C THR A 286 44.26 1.86 8.59
N THR A 287 45.49 2.28 8.33
CA THR A 287 45.82 3.52 7.61
C THR A 287 46.44 3.13 6.28
N TYR A 288 45.90 3.64 5.17
CA TYR A 288 46.44 3.39 3.83
C TYR A 288 47.41 4.51 3.43
N ALA A 289 48.58 4.15 2.89
CA ALA A 289 49.58 5.11 2.45
C ALA A 289 49.14 5.88 1.19
N ASN A 290 48.35 5.24 0.32
CA ASN A 290 47.79 5.83 -0.90
C ASN A 290 46.59 5.01 -1.41
N CYS A 291 45.90 5.54 -2.43
CA CYS A 291 44.70 4.92 -2.99
C CYS A 291 44.92 3.61 -3.75
N ALA A 292 46.14 3.33 -4.23
CA ALA A 292 46.44 2.04 -4.84
C ALA A 292 46.38 0.93 -3.80
N GLN A 293 46.85 1.19 -2.58
CA GLN A 293 46.77 0.24 -1.47
C GLN A 293 45.31 -0.01 -1.04
N ALA A 294 44.49 1.04 -0.98
CA ALA A 294 43.06 0.91 -0.65
C ALA A 294 42.28 0.11 -1.71
N ARG A 295 42.59 0.32 -3.00
CA ARG A 295 42.00 -0.47 -4.12
C ARG A 295 42.48 -1.92 -4.14
N ALA A 296 43.78 -2.15 -3.89
CA ALA A 296 44.34 -3.50 -3.80
C ALA A 296 43.76 -4.29 -2.61
N ALA A 297 43.39 -3.59 -1.53
CA ALA A 297 42.67 -4.16 -0.41
C ALA A 297 41.15 -4.30 -0.65
N GLY A 298 40.63 -3.85 -1.80
CA GLY A 298 39.22 -3.96 -2.18
C GLY A 298 38.27 -3.07 -1.38
N VAL A 299 38.78 -2.01 -0.73
CA VAL A 299 38.00 -1.15 0.18
C VAL A 299 37.71 0.24 -0.38
N ALA A 300 38.15 0.53 -1.60
CA ALA A 300 37.84 1.80 -2.28
C ALA A 300 36.50 1.71 -3.06
N PRO A 301 35.71 2.79 -3.11
CA PRO A 301 35.94 4.11 -2.50
C PRO A 301 35.73 4.10 -0.97
N LEU A 302 36.52 4.91 -0.26
CA LEU A 302 36.50 5.04 1.20
C LEU A 302 35.71 6.29 1.61
N HIS A 303 34.69 6.15 2.45
CA HIS A 303 33.87 7.28 2.89
C HIS A 303 34.30 7.83 4.25
N ARG A 304 34.11 9.14 4.47
CA ARG A 304 34.42 9.82 5.75
C ARG A 304 33.81 9.08 6.95
N GLY A 305 34.66 8.65 7.88
CA GLY A 305 34.29 7.89 9.07
C GLY A 305 34.45 6.37 8.95
N GLN A 306 34.78 5.84 7.76
CA GLN A 306 35.15 4.44 7.59
C GLN A 306 36.60 4.19 8.03
N PRO A 307 36.91 2.99 8.57
CA PRO A 307 38.29 2.60 8.86
C PRO A 307 39.19 2.71 7.62
N GLY A 308 40.28 3.46 7.74
CA GLY A 308 41.20 3.74 6.63
C GLY A 308 40.88 4.92 5.76
N TYR A 309 39.74 5.60 5.97
CA TYR A 309 39.56 6.94 5.43
C TYR A 309 40.57 7.91 6.06
N SER A 310 41.22 8.72 5.22
CA SER A 310 41.94 9.91 5.68
C SER A 310 41.76 11.05 4.69
N ALA A 311 41.72 12.28 5.19
CA ALA A 311 41.62 13.49 4.35
C ALA A 311 42.80 13.65 3.38
N LYS A 312 43.90 12.90 3.55
CA LYS A 312 45.03 12.88 2.62
C LYS A 312 44.77 12.05 1.35
N LEU A 313 43.77 11.17 1.40
CA LEU A 313 43.35 10.30 0.28
C LEU A 313 42.11 10.84 -0.46
N ASP A 314 41.50 11.87 0.10
CA ASP A 314 40.32 12.60 -0.39
C ASP A 314 40.82 13.89 -1.05
N ARG A 315 41.15 13.82 -2.34
CA ARG A 315 41.91 14.85 -3.06
C ARG A 315 41.11 16.14 -3.24
N ASP A 316 39.80 16.04 -3.38
CA ASP A 316 38.86 17.15 -3.59
C ASP A 316 38.07 17.51 -2.32
N GLY A 317 38.18 16.70 -1.25
CA GLY A 317 37.69 17.02 0.09
C GLY A 317 36.20 16.81 0.28
N ASP A 318 35.56 16.09 -0.64
CA ASP A 318 34.11 15.92 -0.70
C ASP A 318 33.57 14.87 0.28
N GLY A 319 34.47 14.10 0.92
CA GLY A 319 34.14 13.04 1.85
C GLY A 319 34.26 11.62 1.27
N VAL A 320 34.72 11.48 0.02
CA VAL A 320 34.98 10.22 -0.67
C VAL A 320 36.45 10.14 -1.08
N ALA A 321 37.22 9.31 -0.38
CA ALA A 321 38.61 9.05 -0.71
C ALA A 321 38.74 7.94 -1.75
N CYS A 322 39.72 8.10 -2.65
CA CYS A 322 40.11 7.08 -3.64
C CYS A 322 39.05 6.70 -4.68
N GLU A 323 38.26 7.69 -5.13
CA GLU A 323 37.53 7.61 -6.40
C GLU A 323 38.48 7.30 -7.57
#